data_AF-A0A924LJK1-F1
#
_entry.id   AF-A0A924LJK1-F1
#
_cell.length_a   1.000
_cell.length_b   1.000
_cell.length_c   1.000
_cell.angle_alpha   90.00
_cell.angle_beta   90.00
_cell.angle_gamma   90.00
#
_symmetry.space_group_name_H-M   'P 1'
#
loop_
_entity.id
_entity.type
_entity.pdbx_description
1 polymer ?
#
loop_
_entity_poly.entity_id
_entity_poly.type
_entity_poly.pdbx_seq_one_letter_code
_entity_poly.pdbx_strand_id
1 'polypeptide(L)'
;MIDLVRRSMRIVCPSCEATYDVPDATLGSAARQVRCVRCSTVWQVDPTLEPEDPIEVHPDADLPPPIAIPREVSELAPPFQPMSATHRLPRTLKPSGGMTTVVIAWLLSFAILGAAGWAAVIWRAAIMHAWEPSKRLYQWLGLG
;
A
#
# COMPACT_ATOMS: atom_id res chain seq x y z
N MET A 1 15.28 0.79 -23.90
CA MET A 1 14.58 -0.23 -23.08
C MET A 1 14.49 0.19 -21.60
N ILE A 2 14.35 1.50 -21.28
CA ILE A 2 14.38 2.03 -19.89
C ILE A 2 13.06 2.79 -19.54
N ASP A 3 12.24 3.16 -20.53
CA ASP A 3 11.09 4.05 -20.29
C ASP A 3 9.82 3.40 -19.71
N LEU A 4 9.67 2.08 -19.78
CA LEU A 4 8.45 1.41 -19.26
C LEU A 4 8.38 1.36 -17.74
N VAL A 5 9.51 1.50 -17.03
CA VAL A 5 9.55 1.46 -15.56
C VAL A 5 9.12 2.78 -14.92
N ARG A 6 9.09 3.89 -15.69
CA ARG A 6 8.82 5.23 -15.16
C ARG A 6 7.34 5.63 -15.13
N ARG A 7 6.44 4.86 -15.75
CA ARG A 7 5.00 5.18 -15.69
C ARG A 7 4.39 4.63 -14.40
N SER A 8 3.69 5.49 -13.70
CA SER A 8 3.01 5.18 -12.45
C SER A 8 1.60 5.76 -12.49
N MET A 9 0.66 4.99 -11.98
CA MET A 9 -0.75 5.35 -11.88
C MET A 9 -1.13 5.54 -10.42
N ARG A 10 -2.09 6.45 -10.19
CA ARG A 10 -2.56 6.79 -8.86
C ARG A 10 -3.85 6.04 -8.56
N ILE A 11 -3.87 5.30 -7.45
CA ILE A 11 -5.06 4.58 -6.96
C ILE A 11 -5.47 5.08 -5.58
N VAL A 12 -6.77 5.06 -5.29
CA VAL A 12 -7.35 5.50 -4.02
C VAL A 12 -8.05 4.34 -3.34
N CYS A 13 -7.80 4.16 -2.05
CA CYS A 13 -8.50 3.15 -1.26
C CYS A 13 -9.96 3.60 -0.96
N PRO A 14 -10.98 2.80 -1.31
CA PRO A 14 -12.39 3.18 -1.13
C PRO A 14 -12.86 3.21 0.33
N SER A 15 -12.05 2.73 1.27
CA SER A 15 -12.41 2.59 2.69
C SER A 15 -11.80 3.66 3.59
N CYS A 16 -10.62 4.20 3.24
CA CYS A 16 -9.90 5.15 4.09
C CYS A 16 -9.24 6.30 3.32
N GLU A 17 -9.53 6.42 2.03
CA GLU A 17 -9.09 7.50 1.13
C GLU A 17 -7.57 7.64 0.99
N ALA A 18 -6.80 6.66 1.45
CA ALA A 18 -5.36 6.62 1.24
C ALA A 18 -5.04 6.52 -0.26
N THR A 19 -4.11 7.36 -0.71
CA THR A 19 -3.68 7.44 -2.12
C THR A 19 -2.30 6.78 -2.30
N TYR A 20 -2.13 6.01 -3.37
CA TYR A 20 -0.89 5.30 -3.69
C TYR A 20 -0.49 5.54 -5.15
N ASP A 21 0.78 5.79 -5.40
CA ASP A 21 1.37 5.78 -6.74
C ASP A 21 1.97 4.39 -7.00
N VAL A 22 1.45 3.69 -8.01
CA VAL A 22 1.78 2.30 -8.31
C VAL A 22 2.37 2.22 -9.73
N PRO A 23 3.54 1.60 -9.94
CA PRO A 23 4.11 1.44 -11.28
C PRO A 23 3.19 0.62 -12.20
N ASP A 24 2.98 1.05 -13.44
CA ASP A 24 2.11 0.36 -14.40
C ASP A 24 2.56 -1.08 -14.64
N ALA A 25 3.88 -1.31 -14.61
CA ALA A 25 4.48 -2.64 -14.74
C ALA A 25 4.04 -3.63 -13.64
N THR A 26 3.59 -3.15 -12.47
CA THR A 26 3.13 -4.02 -11.38
C THR A 26 1.65 -4.38 -11.45
N LEU A 27 0.83 -3.53 -12.08
CA LEU A 27 -0.60 -3.79 -12.27
C LEU A 27 -0.87 -4.50 -13.59
N GLY A 28 -0.08 -4.23 -14.63
CA GLY A 28 -0.25 -4.80 -15.96
C GLY A 28 -1.54 -4.32 -16.63
N SER A 29 -1.96 -5.00 -17.70
CA SER A 29 -3.16 -4.67 -18.48
C SER A 29 -4.43 -5.41 -18.04
N ALA A 30 -4.40 -6.08 -16.88
CA ALA A 30 -5.48 -6.91 -16.39
C ALA A 30 -5.97 -6.44 -15.01
N ALA A 31 -7.25 -6.68 -14.71
CA ALA A 31 -7.82 -6.44 -13.38
C ALA A 31 -6.99 -7.15 -12.30
N ARG A 32 -6.42 -6.38 -11.38
CA ARG A 32 -5.57 -6.89 -10.29
C ARG A 32 -6.20 -6.60 -8.94
N GLN A 33 -6.18 -7.60 -8.07
CA GLN A 33 -6.55 -7.42 -6.67
C GLN A 33 -5.39 -6.75 -5.89
N VAL A 34 -5.69 -5.63 -5.23
CA VAL A 34 -4.74 -4.86 -4.41
C VAL A 34 -5.22 -4.78 -2.96
N ARG A 35 -4.29 -4.55 -2.02
CA ARG A 35 -4.59 -4.45 -0.58
C ARG A 35 -4.07 -3.13 -0.01
N CYS A 36 -4.92 -2.43 0.75
CA CYS A 36 -4.54 -1.20 1.46
C CYS A 36 -3.59 -1.52 2.63
N VAL A 37 -2.46 -0.83 2.73
CA VAL A 37 -1.53 -0.98 3.88
C VAL A 37 -2.10 -0.33 5.14
N ARG A 38 -2.96 0.69 5.01
CA ARG A 38 -3.52 1.45 6.13
C ARG A 38 -4.71 0.77 6.81
N CYS A 39 -5.67 0.24 6.03
CA CYS A 39 -6.93 -0.32 6.55
C CYS A 39 -7.17 -1.79 6.15
N SER A 40 -6.27 -2.40 5.37
CA SER A 40 -6.38 -3.78 4.87
C SER A 40 -7.56 -4.11 3.94
N THR A 41 -8.35 -3.11 3.52
CA THR A 41 -9.36 -3.31 2.47
C THR A 41 -8.71 -3.80 1.18
N VAL A 42 -9.34 -4.82 0.59
CA VAL A 42 -8.92 -5.44 -0.67
C VAL A 42 -9.92 -5.08 -1.74
N TRP A 43 -9.48 -4.51 -2.86
CA TRP A 43 -10.33 -4.17 -3.99
C TRP A 43 -9.63 -4.51 -5.31
N GLN A 44 -10.41 -4.58 -6.39
CA GLN A 44 -9.87 -4.78 -7.73
C GLN A 44 -9.64 -3.42 -8.39
N VAL A 45 -8.49 -3.28 -9.05
CA VAL A 45 -8.17 -2.15 -9.90
C VAL A 45 -8.10 -2.69 -11.31
N ASP A 46 -8.98 -2.20 -12.18
CA ASP A 46 -8.93 -2.46 -13.61
C ASP A 46 -8.41 -1.20 -14.31
N PRO A 47 -7.16 -1.21 -14.81
CA PRO A 47 -6.59 -0.07 -15.51
C PRO A 47 -7.12 0.11 -16.95
N THR A 48 -7.91 -0.84 -17.46
CA THR A 48 -8.41 -0.87 -18.85
C THR A 48 -9.86 -0.37 -18.98
N LEU A 49 -10.58 -0.18 -17.86
CA LEU A 49 -11.91 0.41 -17.91
C LEU A 49 -11.81 1.93 -18.18
N GLU A 50 -11.66 2.25 -19.46
CA GLU A 50 -12.22 3.48 -20.05
C GLU A 50 -13.67 3.59 -19.57
N PRO A 51 -14.15 4.73 -19.05
CA PRO A 51 -15.54 4.87 -18.63
C PRO A 51 -16.43 4.47 -19.80
N GLU A 52 -17.15 3.35 -19.65
CA GLU A 52 -18.12 2.92 -20.64
C GLU A 52 -19.10 4.08 -20.85
N ASP A 53 -19.09 4.61 -22.09
CA ASP A 53 -20.10 5.53 -22.59
C ASP A 53 -21.47 5.01 -22.15
N PRO A 54 -22.35 5.84 -21.57
CA PRO A 54 -23.69 5.41 -21.22
C PRO A 54 -24.34 4.79 -22.45
N ILE A 55 -24.63 3.50 -22.39
CA ILE A 55 -25.44 2.83 -23.41
C ILE A 55 -26.77 3.58 -23.43
N GLU A 56 -26.98 4.43 -24.43
CA GLU A 56 -28.30 4.98 -24.74
C GLU A 56 -29.21 3.80 -25.08
N VAL A 57 -30.04 3.42 -24.11
CA VAL A 57 -31.11 2.45 -24.30
C VAL A 57 -32.13 3.10 -25.23
N HIS A 58 -32.04 2.80 -26.53
CA HIS A 58 -33.14 3.07 -27.45
C HIS A 58 -34.36 2.22 -27.01
N PRO A 59 -35.53 2.83 -26.69
CA PRO A 59 -36.67 2.10 -26.12
C PRO A 59 -37.42 1.20 -27.11
N ASP A 60 -37.05 1.18 -28.39
CA ASP A 60 -37.85 0.57 -29.47
C ASP A 60 -37.12 -0.56 -30.21
N ALA A 61 -36.47 -1.46 -29.46
CA ALA A 61 -36.14 -2.78 -30.00
C ALA A 61 -37.27 -3.76 -29.61
N ASP A 62 -38.07 -4.14 -30.60
CA ASP A 62 -39.12 -5.15 -30.57
C ASP A 62 -38.85 -6.24 -29.52
N LEU A 63 -39.58 -6.17 -28.40
CA LEU A 63 -39.59 -7.21 -27.39
C LEU A 63 -40.36 -8.41 -27.97
N PRO A 64 -39.72 -9.60 -28.13
CA PRO A 64 -40.48 -10.81 -28.42
C PRO A 64 -41.50 -11.06 -27.32
N PRO A 65 -42.71 -11.56 -27.64
CA PRO A 65 -43.75 -11.78 -26.64
C PRO A 65 -43.20 -12.66 -25.51
N PRO A 66 -43.51 -12.33 -24.24
CA PRO A 66 -42.98 -13.07 -23.11
C PRO A 66 -43.41 -14.53 -23.21
N ILE A 67 -42.44 -15.41 -23.40
CA ILE A 67 -42.63 -16.85 -23.36
C ILE A 67 -43.10 -17.19 -21.94
N ALA A 68 -44.34 -17.66 -21.82
CA ALA A 68 -44.88 -18.11 -20.54
C ALA A 68 -44.12 -19.37 -20.10
N ILE A 69 -43.20 -19.22 -19.16
CA ILE A 69 -42.49 -20.34 -18.54
C ILE A 69 -43.51 -21.12 -17.68
N PRO A 70 -43.72 -22.42 -17.92
CA PRO A 70 -44.55 -23.24 -17.04
C PRO A 70 -44.01 -23.21 -15.60
N ARG A 71 -44.87 -22.86 -14.64
CA ARG A 71 -44.57 -22.66 -13.22
C ARG A 71 -44.13 -23.92 -12.44
N GLU A 72 -43.99 -25.05 -13.11
CA GLU A 72 -43.84 -26.37 -12.49
C GLU A 72 -42.42 -26.67 -11.97
N VAL A 73 -41.43 -25.86 -12.32
CA VAL A 73 -40.03 -26.06 -11.87
C VAL A 73 -39.76 -25.48 -10.46
N SER A 74 -40.69 -24.72 -9.89
CA SER A 74 -40.48 -24.08 -8.59
C SER A 74 -40.68 -25.02 -7.39
N GLU A 75 -41.34 -26.16 -7.56
CA GLU A 75 -41.71 -27.05 -6.43
C GLU A 75 -40.57 -28.00 -6.03
N LEU A 76 -39.57 -28.25 -6.89
CA LEU A 76 -38.43 -29.13 -6.59
C LEU A 76 -37.13 -28.39 -6.20
N ALA A 77 -37.14 -27.06 -6.14
CA ALA A 77 -35.96 -26.32 -5.70
C ALA A 77 -35.82 -26.43 -4.18
N PRO A 78 -34.73 -27.03 -3.64
CA PRO A 78 -34.47 -26.97 -2.21
C PRO A 78 -34.37 -25.50 -1.77
N PRO A 79 -34.76 -25.17 -0.53
CA PRO A 79 -34.65 -23.80 -0.03
C PRO A 79 -33.21 -23.34 -0.17
N PHE A 80 -33.02 -22.22 -0.87
CA PHE A 80 -31.73 -21.58 -1.04
C PHE A 80 -31.23 -21.20 0.35
N GLN A 81 -30.28 -21.97 0.91
CA GLN A 81 -29.65 -21.60 2.16
C GLN A 81 -28.57 -20.57 1.81
N PRO A 82 -28.73 -19.29 2.19
CA PRO A 82 -27.65 -18.33 2.01
C PRO A 82 -26.46 -18.86 2.82
N MET A 83 -25.34 -19.14 2.14
CA MET A 83 -24.09 -19.45 2.83
C MET A 83 -23.84 -18.33 3.84
N SER A 84 -23.96 -18.65 5.12
CA SER A 84 -23.58 -17.74 6.19
C SER A 84 -22.07 -17.55 6.06
N ALA A 85 -21.69 -16.48 5.36
CA ALA A 85 -20.33 -16.01 5.28
C ALA A 85 -19.94 -15.42 6.64
N THR A 86 -19.88 -16.26 7.67
CA THR A 86 -18.98 -16.08 8.80
C THR A 86 -17.57 -16.32 8.28
N HIS A 87 -17.14 -15.52 7.32
CA HIS A 87 -15.73 -15.31 7.06
C HIS A 87 -15.17 -14.82 8.39
N ARG A 88 -14.31 -15.63 8.99
CA ARG A 88 -13.46 -15.20 10.10
C ARG A 88 -12.71 -13.97 9.60
N LEU A 89 -13.22 -12.79 9.95
CA LEU A 89 -12.48 -11.56 9.80
C LEU A 89 -11.13 -11.81 10.46
N PRO A 90 -10.00 -11.70 9.73
CA PRO A 90 -8.70 -11.80 10.35
C PRO A 90 -8.68 -10.71 11.42
N ARG A 91 -8.51 -11.09 12.69
CA ARG A 91 -8.26 -10.11 13.75
C ARG A 91 -6.98 -9.40 13.33
N THR A 92 -7.12 -8.18 12.81
CA THR A 92 -6.00 -7.28 12.60
C THR A 92 -5.41 -7.07 13.99
N LEU A 93 -4.26 -7.70 14.26
CA LEU A 93 -3.51 -7.41 15.47
C LEU A 93 -3.12 -5.94 15.38
N LYS A 94 -3.80 -5.09 16.16
CA LYS A 94 -3.43 -3.68 16.28
C LYS A 94 -1.98 -3.66 16.81
N PRO A 95 -1.02 -3.01 16.13
CA PRO A 95 0.33 -2.93 16.64
C PRO A 95 0.28 -2.19 17.98
N SER A 96 0.46 -2.91 19.09
CA SER A 96 0.50 -2.31 20.43
C SER A 96 1.92 -1.85 20.73
N GLY A 97 2.46 -0.97 19.88
CA GLY A 97 3.59 -0.13 20.26
C GLY A 97 3.04 1.04 21.05
N GLY A 98 3.00 0.93 22.38
CA GLY A 98 2.64 2.07 23.23
C GLY A 98 3.63 3.22 23.01
N MET A 99 3.22 4.46 23.24
CA MET A 99 4.10 5.64 23.13
C MET A 99 5.43 5.48 23.90
N THR A 100 5.43 4.63 24.93
CA THR A 100 6.61 4.23 25.70
C THR A 100 7.69 3.52 24.87
N THR A 101 7.35 2.65 23.91
CA THR A 101 8.36 1.97 23.08
C THR A 101 9.06 2.94 22.15
N VAL A 102 8.33 3.92 21.61
CA VAL A 102 8.88 5.00 20.78
C VAL A 102 9.80 5.89 21.62
N VAL A 103 9.37 6.28 22.82
CA VAL A 103 10.19 7.08 23.74
C VAL A 103 11.47 6.36 24.14
N ILE A 104 11.40 5.07 24.48
CA ILE A 104 12.58 4.26 24.82
C ILE A 104 13.54 4.18 23.63
N ALA A 105 13.03 3.96 22.41
CA ALA A 105 13.87 3.93 21.21
C ALA A 105 14.60 5.26 20.98
N TRP A 106 13.90 6.39 21.15
CA TRP A 106 14.51 7.71 21.05
C TRP A 106 15.56 7.96 22.14
N LEU A 107 15.26 7.61 23.40
CA LEU A 107 16.22 7.75 24.51
C LEU A 107 17.47 6.92 24.28
N LEU A 108 17.33 5.67 23.82
CA LEU A 108 18.46 4.81 23.48
C LEU A 108 19.30 5.42 22.34
N SER A 109 18.65 5.97 21.31
CA SER A 109 19.35 6.61 20.20
C SER A 109 20.15 7.83 20.66
N PHE A 110 19.54 8.73 21.45
CA PHE A 110 20.24 9.87 22.02
C PHE A 110 21.38 9.47 22.97
N ALA A 111 21.16 8.43 23.79
CA ALA A 111 22.21 7.91 24.67
C ALA A 111 23.41 7.37 23.88
N ILE A 112 23.16 6.64 22.78
CA ILE A 112 24.23 6.14 21.89
C ILE A 112 24.98 7.31 21.24
N LEU A 113 24.28 8.31 20.70
CA LEU A 113 24.90 9.47 20.07
C LEU A 113 25.71 10.29 21.07
N GLY A 114 25.17 10.51 22.27
CA GLY A 114 25.86 11.20 23.36
C GLY A 114 27.10 10.44 23.81
N ALA A 115 27.01 9.12 24.00
CA ALA A 115 28.15 8.28 24.35
C ALA A 115 29.23 8.29 23.26
N ALA A 116 28.85 8.25 21.99
CA ALA A 116 29.79 8.34 20.86
C ALA A 116 30.50 9.71 20.81
N GLY A 117 29.77 10.81 21.00
CA GLY A 117 30.36 12.14 21.08
C GLY A 117 31.30 12.30 22.28
N TRP A 118 30.89 11.80 23.45
CA TRP A 118 31.70 11.81 24.66
C TRP A 118 32.99 10.99 24.50
N ALA A 119 32.87 9.79 23.95
CA ALA A 119 34.00 8.93 23.57
C ALA A 119 34.97 9.65 22.62
N ALA A 120 34.44 10.36 21.62
CA ALA A 120 35.25 11.12 20.69
C ALA A 120 36.04 12.26 21.36
N VAL A 121 35.49 12.89 22.40
CA VAL A 121 36.20 13.93 23.16
C VAL A 121 37.32 13.33 24.02
N ILE A 122 37.05 12.24 24.74
CA ILE A 122 38.05 11.59 25.61
C ILE A 122 39.20 11.01 24.78
N TRP A 123 38.88 10.29 23.71
CA TRP A 123 39.87 9.62 22.85
C TRP A 123 40.30 10.44 21.65
N ARG A 124 40.04 11.76 21.66
CA ARG A 124 40.36 12.68 20.57
C ARG A 124 41.80 12.51 20.06
N ALA A 125 42.77 12.29 20.95
CA ALA A 125 44.17 12.14 20.58
C ALA A 125 44.40 10.86 19.75
N ALA A 126 43.84 9.72 20.17
CA ALA A 126 43.93 8.46 19.44
C ALA A 126 43.15 8.50 18.11
N ILE A 127 42.00 9.18 18.07
CA ILE A 127 41.19 9.36 16.86
C ILE A 127 41.94 10.21 15.83
N MET A 128 42.60 11.30 16.26
CA MET A 128 43.40 12.16 15.39
C MET A 128 44.62 11.41 14.80
N HIS A 129 45.20 10.45 15.53
CA HIS A 129 46.28 9.60 15.03
C HIS A 129 45.80 8.48 14.10
N ALA A 130 44.56 7.99 14.24
CA ALA A 130 43.99 6.97 13.37
C ALA A 130 43.38 7.54 12.07
N TRP A 131 43.08 8.85 12.02
CA TRP A 131 42.32 9.47 10.94
C TRP A 131 43.09 10.59 10.19
N GLU A 132 44.23 10.22 9.61
CA GLU A 132 44.99 11.01 8.61
C GLU A 132 44.13 11.58 7.44
N PRO A 133 43.03 10.94 6.97
CA PRO A 133 42.21 11.45 5.86
C PRO A 133 41.44 12.74 6.16
N SER A 134 41.24 13.10 7.43
CA SER A 134 40.48 14.29 7.84
C SER A 134 41.09 15.60 7.31
N LYS A 135 42.42 15.65 7.15
CA LYS A 135 43.12 16.80 6.55
C LYS A 135 42.59 17.13 5.15
N ARG A 136 42.24 16.12 4.34
CA ARG A 136 41.69 16.32 2.99
C ARG A 136 40.26 16.87 3.03
N LEU A 137 39.47 16.46 4.02
CA LEU A 137 38.10 16.92 4.22
C LEU A 137 38.07 18.38 4.69
N TYR A 138 38.93 18.76 5.64
CA TYR A 138 39.06 20.15 6.10
C TYR A 138 39.62 21.08 5.01
N GLN A 139 40.54 20.60 4.17
CA GLN A 139 41.02 21.34 3.00
C GLN A 139 39.91 21.59 1.96
N TRP A 140 39.03 20.62 1.71
CA TRP A 140 37.87 20.81 0.82
C TRP A 140 36.83 21.77 1.38
N LEU A 141 36.68 21.82 2.71
CA LEU A 141 35.78 22.74 3.40
C LEU A 141 36.39 24.14 3.62
N GLY A 142 37.64 24.36 3.19
CA GLY A 142 38.32 25.67 3.29
C GLY A 142 38.65 26.10 4.73
N LEU A 143 38.69 25.15 5.66
CA LEU A 143 38.88 25.38 7.11
C LEU A 143 40.25 24.85 7.58
N GLY A 144 41.23 24.72 6.67
CA GLY A 144 42.56 24.16 6.90
C GLY A 144 43.66 25.19 6.98
#